data_AF-A0AAU5CJ26-F1
#
_entry.id   AF-A0AAU5CJ26-F1
#
_cell.length_a   1.000
_cell.length_b   1.000
_cell.length_c   1.000
_cell.angle_alpha   90.00
_cell.angle_beta   90.00
_cell.angle_gamma   90.00
#
_symmetry.space_group_name_H-M   'P 1'
#
loop_
_entity.id
_entity.type
_entity.pdbx_description
1 polymer ?
#
loop_
_entity_poly.entity_id
_entity_poly.type
_entity_poly.pdbx_seq_one_letter_code
_entity_poly.pdbx_strand_id
1 'polypeptide(L)'
;MSTNRTRPTGRHDARRPEAVPAQRRRTDRRIRPHHWFAERLLAVLSGQRPVHWMLGHTIGEAYDQLAELAPATPLRSRGARPVIRMCRGAQPAPGVVEACASVAAGEQVRAMAFRLEQGPDLRWRCAAVELGNTPVRHP
;
A
#
# COMPACT_ATOMS: atom_id res chain seq x y z
N MET A 1 -6.51 -67.73 49.36
CA MET A 1 -5.94 -68.24 48.10
C MET A 1 -5.63 -67.05 47.22
N SER A 2 -4.36 -66.63 47.15
CA SER A 2 -3.91 -65.47 46.37
C SER A 2 -3.15 -65.96 45.15
N THR A 3 -3.68 -65.72 43.95
CA THR A 3 -3.01 -66.03 42.68
C THR A 3 -2.42 -64.76 42.08
N ASN A 4 -1.11 -64.72 42.10
CA ASN A 4 -0.24 -63.80 41.37
C ASN A 4 -0.30 -64.13 39.87
N ARG A 5 -0.44 -63.14 38.96
CA ARG A 5 0.40 -63.10 37.73
C ARG A 5 0.22 -61.88 36.80
N THR A 6 1.39 -61.38 36.40
CA THR A 6 1.77 -60.87 35.06
C THR A 6 1.49 -59.41 34.69
N ARG A 7 2.55 -58.58 34.75
CA ARG A 7 2.72 -57.38 33.92
C ARG A 7 3.04 -57.78 32.47
N PRO A 8 2.57 -57.00 31.49
CA PRO A 8 3.30 -56.74 30.27
C PRO A 8 3.78 -55.27 30.21
N THR A 9 4.98 -55.11 29.67
CA THR A 9 5.65 -53.86 29.31
C THR A 9 5.09 -53.23 28.03
N GLY A 10 5.12 -51.90 27.97
CA GLY A 10 5.30 -51.18 26.71
C GLY A 10 4.12 -50.33 26.28
N ARG A 11 4.31 -49.01 26.22
CA ARG A 11 4.41 -48.22 24.97
C ARG A 11 4.36 -46.74 25.31
N HIS A 12 5.48 -46.05 25.11
CA HIS A 12 5.48 -44.60 24.90
C HIS A 12 4.77 -44.32 23.58
N ASP A 13 3.68 -43.58 23.64
CA ASP A 13 3.14 -42.88 22.46
C ASP A 13 2.55 -41.54 22.94
N ALA A 14 3.44 -40.64 23.37
CA ALA A 14 3.12 -39.23 23.45
C ALA A 14 3.09 -38.69 22.02
N ARG A 15 2.02 -39.02 21.28
CA ARG A 15 1.75 -38.46 19.97
C ARG A 15 1.35 -37.00 20.14
N ARG A 16 2.38 -36.18 20.18
CA ARG A 16 2.40 -34.74 19.96
C ARG A 16 1.76 -34.44 18.60
N PRO A 17 0.81 -33.50 18.51
CA PRO A 17 0.78 -32.59 17.39
C PRO A 17 1.65 -31.42 17.80
N GLU A 18 2.83 -31.36 17.20
CA GLU A 18 3.66 -30.17 17.24
C GLU A 18 2.78 -29.03 16.73
N ALA A 19 2.52 -28.03 17.57
CA ALA A 19 1.86 -26.81 17.13
C ALA A 19 2.77 -26.21 16.07
N VAL A 20 2.49 -26.53 14.81
CA VAL A 20 3.11 -25.88 13.65
C VAL A 20 2.81 -24.40 13.86
N PRO A 21 3.81 -23.52 14.07
CA PRO A 21 3.53 -22.11 14.09
C PRO A 21 2.88 -21.80 12.74
N ALA A 22 1.60 -21.44 12.80
CA ALA A 22 0.78 -21.12 11.66
C ALA A 22 1.64 -20.26 10.76
N GLN A 23 1.87 -20.77 9.55
CA GLN A 23 2.83 -20.26 8.60
C GLN A 23 2.91 -18.75 8.75
N ARG A 24 4.11 -18.22 9.03
CA ARG A 24 4.54 -16.91 8.55
C ARG A 24 3.81 -16.73 7.24
N ARG A 25 2.71 -15.95 7.27
CA ARG A 25 1.81 -15.79 6.14
C ARG A 25 2.76 -15.41 5.05
N ARG A 26 2.98 -16.34 4.12
CA ARG A 26 3.82 -16.12 2.96
C ARG A 26 3.26 -14.84 2.43
N THR A 27 4.04 -13.77 2.59
CA THR A 27 3.70 -12.42 2.18
C THR A 27 3.65 -12.56 0.69
N ASP A 28 2.49 -13.01 0.25
CA ASP A 28 2.07 -13.05 -1.12
C ASP A 28 2.49 -11.69 -1.62
N ARG A 29 3.42 -11.70 -2.59
CA ARG A 29 3.89 -10.51 -3.29
C ARG A 29 2.73 -9.96 -4.12
N ARG A 30 1.52 -9.88 -3.52
CA ARG A 30 0.38 -9.10 -3.97
C ARG A 30 0.95 -7.73 -4.16
N ILE A 31 1.06 -7.36 -5.44
CA ILE A 31 1.30 -6.00 -5.88
C ILE A 31 0.42 -5.13 -4.98
N ARG A 32 1.06 -4.33 -4.13
CA ARG A 32 0.34 -3.42 -3.24
C ARG A 32 -0.23 -2.34 -4.16
N PRO A 33 -1.56 -2.32 -4.44
CA PRO A 33 -2.11 -1.43 -5.46
C PRO A 33 -1.74 0.03 -5.16
N HIS A 34 -1.69 0.40 -3.88
CA HIS A 34 -1.25 1.72 -3.45
C HIS A 34 0.18 2.08 -3.85
N HIS A 35 1.15 1.16 -3.84
CA HIS A 35 2.51 1.47 -4.30
C HIS A 35 2.53 1.73 -5.81
N TRP A 36 1.81 0.89 -6.59
CA TRP A 36 1.72 1.07 -8.04
C TRP A 36 1.05 2.39 -8.42
N PHE A 37 -0.03 2.75 -7.71
CA PHE A 37 -0.71 4.04 -7.90
C PHE A 37 0.16 5.21 -7.47
N ALA A 38 0.86 5.11 -6.33
CA ALA A 38 1.73 6.18 -5.85
C ALA A 38 2.81 6.55 -6.88
N GLU A 39 3.43 5.59 -7.56
CA GLU A 39 4.42 5.86 -8.61
C GLU A 39 3.82 6.58 -9.83
N ARG A 40 2.60 6.23 -10.24
CA ARG A 40 1.92 6.90 -11.36
C ARG A 40 1.48 8.32 -11.00
N LEU A 41 0.92 8.48 -9.81
CA LEU A 41 0.57 9.78 -9.24
C LEU A 41 1.81 10.66 -9.14
N LEU A 42 2.94 10.11 -8.64
CA LEU A 42 4.22 10.81 -8.61
C LEU A 42 4.68 11.26 -9.99
N ALA A 43 4.60 10.38 -10.99
CA ALA A 43 4.99 10.70 -12.35
C ALA A 43 4.15 11.83 -12.95
N VAL A 44 2.83 11.83 -12.71
CA VAL A 44 1.92 12.89 -13.17
C VAL A 44 2.19 14.20 -12.42
N LEU A 45 2.19 14.17 -11.08
CA LEU A 45 2.32 15.36 -10.23
C LEU A 45 3.74 15.95 -10.21
N SER A 46 4.72 15.23 -10.76
CA SER A 46 6.08 15.74 -11.03
C SER A 46 6.26 16.24 -12.48
N GLY A 47 5.23 16.14 -13.32
CA GLY A 47 5.28 16.51 -14.74
C GLY A 47 6.07 15.56 -15.64
N GLN A 48 6.37 14.33 -15.19
CA GLN A 48 7.04 13.31 -16.00
C GLN A 48 6.09 12.59 -16.96
N ARG A 49 4.80 12.58 -16.63
CA ARG A 49 3.73 12.00 -17.45
C ARG A 49 2.53 12.96 -17.49
N PRO A 50 1.82 13.04 -18.61
CA PRO A 50 0.60 13.85 -18.71
C PRO A 50 -0.55 13.19 -17.92
N VAL A 51 -1.54 14.00 -17.50
CA VAL A 51 -2.70 13.54 -16.71
C VAL A 51 -3.50 12.46 -17.43
N HIS A 52 -3.66 12.56 -18.76
CA HIS A 52 -4.40 11.58 -19.56
C HIS A 52 -3.81 10.15 -19.48
N TRP A 53 -2.58 9.97 -19.00
CA TRP A 53 -1.99 8.65 -18.73
C TRP A 53 -2.69 7.90 -17.57
N MET A 54 -3.51 8.61 -16.79
CA MET A 54 -4.36 8.08 -15.74
C MET A 54 -5.78 7.72 -16.21
N LEU A 55 -6.12 7.94 -17.49
CA LEU A 55 -7.41 7.51 -18.04
C LEU A 55 -7.59 6.00 -17.86
N GLY A 56 -8.77 5.59 -17.38
CA GLY A 56 -9.08 4.20 -17.03
C GLY A 56 -8.46 3.72 -15.70
N HIS A 57 -7.60 4.53 -15.07
CA HIS A 57 -7.03 4.30 -13.74
C HIS A 57 -7.59 5.26 -12.69
N THR A 58 -8.47 6.18 -13.07
CA THR A 58 -9.21 7.07 -12.16
C THR A 58 -10.71 6.83 -12.24
N ILE A 59 -11.42 7.16 -11.17
CA ILE A 59 -12.88 7.24 -11.08
C ILE A 59 -13.26 8.44 -10.21
N GLY A 60 -14.54 8.79 -10.21
CA GLY A 60 -15.04 9.92 -9.41
C GLY A 60 -14.28 11.19 -9.75
N GLU A 61 -13.97 11.96 -8.71
CA GLU A 61 -13.29 13.26 -8.83
C GLU A 61 -11.77 13.19 -9.06
N ALA A 62 -11.14 12.01 -8.92
CA ALA A 62 -9.68 11.90 -8.99
C ALA A 62 -9.06 12.42 -10.29
N TYR A 63 -9.75 12.25 -11.43
CA TYR A 63 -9.22 12.75 -12.70
C TYR A 63 -9.19 14.27 -12.71
N ASP A 64 -10.27 14.92 -12.27
CA ASP A 64 -10.40 16.37 -12.26
C ASP A 64 -9.45 16.99 -11.22
N GLN A 65 -9.31 16.38 -10.04
CA GLN A 65 -8.30 16.75 -9.04
C GLN A 65 -6.88 16.68 -9.62
N LEU A 66 -6.55 15.62 -10.37
CA LEU A 66 -5.25 15.52 -11.04
C LEU A 66 -5.09 16.57 -12.14
N ALA A 67 -6.14 16.85 -12.90
CA ALA A 67 -6.13 17.86 -13.95
C ALA A 67 -5.90 19.27 -13.40
N GLU A 68 -6.42 19.55 -12.20
CA GLU A 68 -6.20 20.81 -11.47
C GLU A 68 -4.79 20.90 -10.86
N LEU A 69 -4.31 19.83 -10.22
CA LEU A 69 -3.03 19.83 -9.52
C LEU A 69 -1.80 19.72 -10.45
N ALA A 70 -1.88 18.92 -11.52
CA ALA A 70 -0.72 18.58 -12.33
C ALA A 70 -0.04 19.75 -13.06
N PRO A 71 -0.74 20.79 -13.57
CA PRO A 71 -0.10 21.93 -14.23
C PRO A 71 0.94 22.65 -13.36
N ALA A 72 0.71 22.72 -12.04
CA ALA A 72 1.66 23.31 -11.10
C ALA A 72 2.89 22.42 -10.86
N THR A 73 2.86 21.15 -11.25
CA THR A 73 3.88 20.13 -10.97
C THR A 73 4.34 20.14 -9.50
N PRO A 74 3.41 20.01 -8.54
CA PRO A 74 3.67 20.30 -7.13
C PRO A 74 4.74 19.40 -6.48
N LEU A 75 5.02 18.23 -7.06
CA LEU A 75 6.06 17.33 -6.57
C LEU A 75 7.42 17.55 -7.25
N ARG A 76 7.50 18.40 -8.27
CA ARG A 76 8.76 18.74 -8.93
C ARG A 76 9.68 19.52 -7.99
N SER A 77 10.97 19.28 -8.12
CA SER A 77 12.03 20.06 -7.48
C SER A 77 13.13 20.36 -8.50
N ARG A 78 13.77 21.52 -8.39
CA ARG A 78 14.87 21.90 -9.30
C ARG A 78 16.11 21.09 -8.91
N GLY A 79 16.68 20.33 -9.84
CA GLY A 79 17.93 19.59 -9.64
C GLY A 79 17.81 18.28 -8.86
N ALA A 80 16.61 17.88 -8.40
CA ALA A 80 16.41 16.61 -7.71
C ALA A 80 15.20 15.85 -8.26
N ARG A 81 15.40 14.56 -8.57
CA ARG A 81 14.32 13.68 -9.02
C ARG A 81 13.43 13.31 -7.82
N PRO A 82 12.12 13.54 -7.88
CA PRO A 82 11.20 13.13 -6.83
C PRO A 82 11.18 11.60 -6.68
N VAL A 83 11.21 11.12 -5.43
CA VAL A 83 11.18 9.68 -5.09
C VAL A 83 10.24 9.41 -3.94
N ILE A 84 9.55 8.26 -3.96
CA ILE A 84 8.74 7.79 -2.84
C ILE A 84 9.69 7.32 -1.72
N ARG A 85 9.63 7.99 -0.56
CA ARG A 85 10.37 7.60 0.65
C ARG A 85 9.62 6.55 1.45
N MET A 86 8.31 6.69 1.53
CA MET A 86 7.42 5.80 2.27
C MET A 86 6.09 5.77 1.56
N CYS A 87 5.46 4.60 1.48
CA CYS A 87 4.08 4.45 1.06
C CYS A 87 3.38 3.46 1.99
N ARG A 88 2.29 3.91 2.61
CA ARG A 88 1.47 3.11 3.52
C ARG A 88 0.04 3.09 3.00
N GLY A 89 -0.65 1.99 3.28
CA GLY A 89 -2.06 1.84 2.94
C GLY A 89 -2.81 1.11 4.05
N ALA A 90 -4.03 1.53 4.28
CA ALA A 90 -5.01 0.89 5.14
C ALA A 90 -6.23 0.47 4.29
N GLN A 91 -6.89 -0.61 4.69
CA GLN A 91 -8.09 -1.09 4.03
C GLN A 91 -9.28 -0.88 4.98
N PRO A 92 -10.00 0.26 4.87
CA PRO A 92 -11.12 0.56 5.76
C PRO A 92 -12.35 -0.30 5.47
N ALA A 93 -12.50 -0.73 4.21
CA ALA A 93 -13.59 -1.60 3.76
C ALA A 93 -13.10 -2.53 2.63
N PRO A 94 -13.78 -3.67 2.37
CA PRO A 94 -13.50 -4.49 1.20
C PRO A 94 -13.52 -3.65 -0.08
N GLY A 95 -12.51 -3.83 -0.94
CA GLY A 95 -12.40 -3.07 -2.19
C GLY A 95 -12.02 -1.60 -2.03
N VAL A 96 -11.72 -1.10 -0.83
CA VAL A 96 -11.24 0.27 -0.61
C VAL A 96 -9.83 0.23 -0.02
N VAL A 97 -8.95 1.09 -0.51
CA VAL A 97 -7.64 1.34 0.10
C VAL A 97 -7.45 2.84 0.25
N GLU A 98 -7.21 3.28 1.48
CA GLU A 98 -6.73 4.63 1.76
C GLU A 98 -5.23 4.57 1.95
N ALA A 99 -4.51 5.41 1.24
CA ALA A 99 -3.06 5.37 1.22
C ALA A 99 -2.45 6.76 1.33
N CYS A 100 -1.24 6.78 1.86
CA CYS A 100 -0.41 7.96 1.92
C CYS A 100 0.99 7.62 1.44
N ALA A 101 1.63 8.59 0.80
CA ALA A 101 3.02 8.52 0.40
C ALA A 101 3.75 9.79 0.80
N SER A 102 4.97 9.65 1.31
CA SER A 102 5.90 10.76 1.44
C SER A 102 6.87 10.75 0.27
N VAL A 103 7.03 11.91 -0.36
CA VAL A 103 7.82 12.12 -1.56
C VAL A 103 8.95 13.07 -1.20
N ALA A 104 10.20 12.64 -1.40
CA ALA A 104 11.37 13.49 -1.24
C ALA A 104 11.87 13.97 -2.60
N ALA A 105 12.28 15.23 -2.66
CA ALA A 105 12.89 15.85 -3.84
C ALA A 105 13.96 16.87 -3.41
N GLY A 106 15.17 16.38 -3.17
CA GLY A 106 16.23 17.13 -2.51
C GLY A 106 15.93 17.26 -1.01
N GLU A 107 16.06 18.47 -0.47
CA GLU A 107 15.74 18.78 0.94
C GLU A 107 14.22 18.89 1.22
N GLN A 108 13.40 18.86 0.18
CA GLN A 108 11.96 19.02 0.30
C GLN A 108 11.28 17.66 0.45
N VAL A 109 10.36 17.56 1.41
CA VAL A 109 9.48 16.40 1.58
C VAL A 109 8.03 16.88 1.52
N ARG A 110 7.23 16.25 0.65
CA ARG A 110 5.79 16.49 0.54
C ARG A 110 5.03 15.19 0.77
N ALA A 111 3.88 15.29 1.40
CA ALA A 111 2.97 14.16 1.53
C ALA A 111 1.94 14.21 0.40
N MET A 112 1.48 13.04 -0.03
CA MET A 112 0.25 12.90 -0.80
C MET A 112 -0.60 11.79 -0.19
N ALA A 113 -1.90 12.03 -0.12
CA ALA A 113 -2.89 11.03 0.25
C ALA A 113 -3.73 10.70 -0.98
N PHE A 114 -4.17 9.46 -1.08
CA PHE A 114 -5.03 9.04 -2.17
C PHE A 114 -5.87 7.84 -1.76
N ARG A 115 -7.07 7.80 -2.32
CA ARG A 115 -8.02 6.72 -2.12
C ARG A 115 -8.11 5.89 -3.38
N LEU A 116 -8.12 4.58 -3.22
CA LEU A 116 -8.34 3.62 -4.29
C LEU A 116 -9.62 2.84 -4.02
N GLU A 117 -10.37 2.61 -5.07
CA GLU A 117 -11.52 1.71 -5.06
C GLU A 117 -11.34 0.61 -6.10
N GLN A 118 -11.79 -0.58 -5.75
CA GLN A 118 -11.87 -1.72 -6.65
C GLN A 118 -13.26 -1.75 -7.26
N GLY A 119 -13.32 -1.63 -8.58
CA GLY A 119 -14.58 -1.76 -9.32
C GLY A 119 -15.10 -3.20 -9.32
N PRO A 120 -16.34 -3.41 -9.82
CA PRO A 120 -16.92 -4.75 -9.97
C PRO A 120 -16.11 -5.65 -10.92
N ASP A 121 -15.31 -5.04 -11.80
CA ASP A 121 -14.37 -5.72 -12.70
C ASP A 121 -13.03 -6.10 -12.03
N LEU A 122 -12.97 -5.99 -10.70
CA LEU A 122 -11.79 -6.26 -9.86
C LEU A 122 -10.59 -5.34 -10.14
N ARG A 123 -10.77 -4.27 -10.92
CA ARG A 123 -9.70 -3.31 -11.22
C ARG A 123 -9.69 -2.19 -10.20
N TRP A 124 -8.51 -1.94 -9.65
CA TRP A 124 -8.25 -0.79 -8.80
C TRP A 124 -8.19 0.49 -9.61
N ARG A 125 -8.83 1.53 -9.11
CA ARG A 125 -8.83 2.88 -9.67
C ARG A 125 -8.68 3.89 -8.55
N CYS A 126 -7.98 4.98 -8.82
CA CYS A 126 -7.87 6.09 -7.90
C CYS A 126 -9.17 6.89 -7.90
N ALA A 127 -9.74 7.11 -6.72
CA ALA A 127 -11.02 7.77 -6.51
C ALA A 127 -10.89 9.19 -5.96
N ALA A 128 -9.81 9.47 -5.21
CA ALA A 128 -9.46 10.81 -4.75
C ALA A 128 -7.94 10.95 -4.56
N VAL A 129 -7.41 12.17 -4.70
CA VAL A 129 -6.00 12.53 -4.47
C VAL A 129 -5.91 13.88 -3.76
N GLU A 130 -5.10 13.95 -2.71
CA GLU A 130 -4.82 15.15 -1.95
C GLU A 130 -3.31 15.33 -1.75
N LEU A 131 -2.86 16.58 -1.71
CA LEU A 131 -1.47 16.93 -1.42
C LEU A 131 -1.35 17.61 -0.07
N GLY A 132 -0.37 17.18 0.71
CA GLY A 132 0.02 17.87 1.92
C GLY A 132 0.53 19.25 1.57
N ASN A 133 -0.05 20.26 2.19
CA ASN A 133 0.45 21.62 2.23
C ASN A 133 1.87 21.58 2.83
N THR A 134 2.84 22.17 2.13
CA THR A 134 4.18 22.34 2.72
C THR A 134 4.04 23.20 3.96
N PRO A 135 4.50 22.75 5.16
CA PRO A 135 4.58 23.65 6.29
C PRO A 135 5.49 24.82 5.90
N VAL A 136 5.01 26.05 6.11
CA VAL A 136 5.84 27.24 5.99
C VAL A 136 6.98 27.07 6.98
N ARG A 137 8.21 26.89 6.47
CA ARG A 137 9.39 27.03 7.33
C ARG A 137 9.44 28.51 7.72
N HIS A 138 9.01 28.81 8.94
CA HIS A 138 9.36 30.08 9.56
C HIS A 138 10.88 30.10 9.77
N PRO A 139 11.56 31.20 9.41
CA PRO A 139 13.01 31.35 9.58
C PRO A 139 13.41 31.29 11.06
#